data_AF-A0A820HW92-F1
#
_entry.id   AF-A0A820HW92-F1
#
_cell.length_a   1.000
_cell.length_b   1.000
_cell.length_c   1.000
_cell.angle_alpha   90.00
_cell.angle_beta   90.00
_cell.angle_gamma   90.00
#
_symmetry.space_group_name_H-M   'P 1'
#
loop_
_entity.id
_entity.type
_entity.pdbx_description
1 polymer ?
#
loop_
_entity_poly.entity_id
_entity_poly.type
_entity_poly.pdbx_seq_one_letter_code
_entity_poly.pdbx_strand_id
1 'polypeptide(L)' 'EWNDEFLKWNPEDFGGVKKIRIPCRHIWLPDIVLYNSADDYTQGYMQALAMVDYNGTVFWPPIVKFRSTCKIDITW' A
#
# COMPACT_ATOMS: atom_id res chain seq x y z
N GLU A 1 -3.93 -3.97 2.93
CA GLU A 1 -3.83 -5.26 2.24
C GLU A 1 -5.04 -5.39 1.32
N TRP A 2 -4.86 -5.96 0.13
CA TRP A 2 -5.96 -6.27 -0.79
C TRP A 2 -5.68 -7.59 -1.51
N ASN A 3 -6.67 -8.18 -2.17
CA ASN A 3 -6.50 -9.34 -3.03
C ASN A 3 -6.61 -8.92 -4.50
N ASP A 4 -5.62 -9.31 -5.30
CA ASP A 4 -5.59 -9.09 -6.75
C ASP A 4 -5.66 -10.45 -7.45
N GLU A 5 -6.71 -10.66 -8.24
CA GLU A 5 -6.94 -11.95 -8.92
C GLU A 5 -5.96 -12.19 -10.07
N PHE A 6 -5.40 -11.14 -10.66
CA PHE A 6 -4.44 -11.24 -11.75
C PHE A 6 -3.02 -11.55 -11.26
N LEU A 7 -2.76 -11.43 -9.96
CA LEU A 7 -1.48 -11.73 -9.33
C LEU A 7 -1.45 -13.11 -8.63
N LYS A 8 -2.35 -14.01 -9.02
CA LYS A 8 -2.39 -15.40 -8.54
C LYS A 8 -1.53 -16.31 -9.41
N TRP A 9 -0.79 -17.23 -8.78
CA TRP A 9 -0.06 -18.28 -9.49
C TRP A 9 -0.05 -19.59 -8.68
N ASN A 10 0.16 -20.72 -9.35
CA ASN A 10 0.37 -21.99 -8.69
C ASN A 10 1.87 -22.13 -8.31
N PRO A 11 2.24 -22.26 -7.02
CA PRO A 11 3.64 -22.39 -6.62
C PRO A 11 4.35 -23.58 -7.29
N GLU A 12 3.64 -24.65 -7.63
CA GLU A 12 4.23 -25.85 -8.25
C GLU A 12 4.84 -25.55 -9.63
N ASP A 13 4.22 -24.64 -10.40
CA ASP A 13 4.71 -24.24 -11.74
C ASP A 13 5.96 -23.35 -11.67
N PHE A 14 6.22 -22.76 -10.50
CA PHE A 14 7.29 -21.79 -10.28
C PHE A 14 8.28 -22.24 -9.20
N GLY A 15 8.51 -23.55 -9.07
CA GLY A 15 9.54 -24.10 -8.17
C GLY A 15 9.26 -23.90 -6.68
N GLY A 16 7.98 -23.83 -6.29
CA GLY A 16 7.53 -23.65 -4.91
C GLY A 16 7.55 -22.20 -4.41
N VAL A 17 7.73 -21.21 -5.30
CA VAL A 17 7.71 -19.79 -4.93
C VAL A 17 6.32 -19.41 -4.44
N LYS A 18 6.23 -19.01 -3.17
CA LYS A 18 4.96 -18.57 -2.55
C LYS A 18 4.86 -17.06 -2.41
N LYS A 19 5.97 -16.34 -2.32
CA LYS A 19 5.98 -14.89 -2.11
C LYS A 19 7.03 -14.22 -2.97
N ILE A 20 6.67 -13.06 -3.51
CA ILE A 20 7.57 -12.21 -4.30
C ILE A 20 7.49 -10.77 -3.83
N ARG A 21 8.56 -10.01 -4.11
CA ARG A 21 8.64 -8.57 -3.85
C ARG A 21 8.76 -7.83 -5.17
N ILE A 22 7.79 -6.97 -5.47
CA ILE A 22 7.72 -6.23 -6.74
C ILE A 22 7.65 -4.73 -6.43
N PRO A 23 8.33 -3.86 -7.20
CA PRO A 23 8.13 -2.42 -7.10
C PRO A 23 6.66 -2.03 -7.25
N CYS A 24 6.14 -1.22 -6.34
CA CYS A 24 4.72 -0.82 -6.31
C CYS A 24 4.23 -0.14 -7.60
N ARG A 25 5.14 0.47 -8.38
CA ARG A 25 4.85 1.10 -9.68
C ARG A 25 4.38 0.15 -10.79
N HIS A 26 4.59 -1.16 -10.63
CA HIS A 26 4.26 -2.17 -11.65
C HIS A 26 2.94 -2.87 -11.40
N ILE A 27 2.31 -2.59 -10.26
CA ILE A 27 1.03 -3.17 -9.88
C ILE A 27 0.02 -2.06 -9.69
N TRP A 28 -1.26 -2.41 -9.75
CA TRP A 28 -2.30 -1.48 -9.34
C TRP A 28 -2.13 -1.14 -7.86
N LEU A 29 -2.31 0.14 -7.51
CA LEU A 29 -2.25 0.63 -6.14
C LEU A 29 -3.57 1.33 -5.79
N PRO A 30 -4.10 1.12 -4.57
CA PRO A 30 -5.25 1.86 -4.12
C PRO A 30 -4.88 3.34 -3.91
N ASP A 31 -5.70 4.23 -4.42
CA ASP A 31 -5.58 5.66 -4.18
C ASP A 31 -6.21 6.00 -2.82
N ILE A 32 -5.38 6.03 -1.77
CA ILE A 32 -5.80 6.37 -0.41
C ILE A 32 -5.37 7.81 -0.13
N VAL A 33 -6.25 8.61 0.46
CA VAL A 33 -5.98 10.02 0.78
C VAL A 33 -6.41 10.37 2.20
N LEU A 34 -5.67 11.26 2.84
CA LEU A 34 -6.03 11.80 4.15
C LEU A 34 -6.91 13.04 3.98
N TYR A 35 -8.22 12.90 4.21
CA TYR A 35 -9.18 13.99 4.00
C TYR A 35 -8.90 15.23 4.86
N ASN A 36 -8.60 15.04 6.15
CA ASN A 36 -8.29 16.12 7.09
C ASN A 36 -6.79 16.45 7.10
N SER A 37 -6.12 16.40 5.95
CA SER A 37 -4.72 16.79 5.85
C SER A 37 -4.51 18.24 6.31
N ALA A 38 -3.39 18.49 7.00
CA ALA A 38 -2.91 19.83 7.33
C ALA A 38 -1.83 20.33 6.33
N ASP A 39 -1.37 19.46 5.44
CA ASP A 39 -0.48 19.78 4.30
C ASP A 39 -1.26 19.66 2.97
N ASP A 40 -0.74 20.22 1.87
CA ASP A 40 -1.29 19.99 0.52
C ASP A 40 -1.35 18.50 0.20
N TYR A 41 -2.44 18.06 -0.45
CA TYR A 41 -2.73 16.66 -0.82
C TYR A 41 -1.71 16.04 -1.80
N THR A 42 -0.64 16.74 -2.14
CA THR A 42 0.32 16.40 -3.19
C THR A 42 1.49 15.53 -2.70
N GLN A 43 1.59 15.21 -1.41
CA GLN A 43 2.60 14.26 -0.93
C GLN A 43 2.19 12.83 -1.26
N GLY A 44 2.63 12.36 -2.42
CA GLY A 44 2.50 10.96 -2.82
C GLY A 44 3.32 10.02 -1.92
N TYR A 45 3.05 8.72 -2.07
CA TYR A 45 3.76 7.66 -1.36
C TYR A 45 5.23 7.57 -1.77
N MET A 46 6.13 7.32 -0.81
CA MET A 46 7.48 6.89 -1.17
C MET A 46 7.43 5.53 -1.87
N GLN A 47 8.24 5.37 -2.92
CA GLN A 47 8.32 4.11 -3.65
C GLN A 47 8.84 3.00 -2.72
N ALA A 48 8.00 1.98 -2.53
CA ALA A 48 8.32 0.81 -1.72
C ALA A 48 8.05 -0.48 -2.51
N LEU A 49 8.66 -1.58 -2.07
CA LEU A 49 8.35 -2.89 -2.62
C LEU A 49 7.06 -3.39 -1.98
N ALA A 50 6.11 -3.81 -2.83
CA ALA A 50 4.93 -4.56 -2.40
C ALA A 50 5.29 -6.05 -2.28
N MET A 51 4.74 -6.71 -1.27
CA MET A 51 4.83 -8.15 -1.08
C MET A 51 3.57 -8.78 -1.66
N VAL A 52 3.75 -9.71 -2.60
CA VAL A 52 2.66 -10.44 -3.25
C VAL A 52 2.80 -11.92 -2.90
N ASP A 53 1.72 -12.51 -2.43
CA ASP A 53 1.60 -13.94 -2.12
C ASP A 53 0.92 -14.67 -3.28
N TYR A 54 1.18 -15.97 -3.44
CA TYR A 54 0.72 -16.77 -4.59
C TYR A 54 -0.80 -16.84 -4.73
N ASN A 55 -1.52 -16.63 -3.62
CA ASN A 55 -2.97 -16.54 -3.57
C ASN A 55 -3.52 -15.15 -3.98
N GLY A 56 -2.67 -14.27 -4.50
CA GLY A 56 -3.04 -12.93 -4.95
C GLY A 56 -3.13 -11.89 -3.85
N THR A 57 -2.79 -12.23 -2.60
CA THR A 57 -2.78 -11.25 -1.50
C THR A 57 -1.60 -10.31 -1.66
N VAL A 58 -1.90 -9.01 -1.73
CA VAL A 58 -0.91 -7.94 -1.85
C VAL A 58 -0.85 -7.13 -0.56
N PHE A 59 0.35 -7.08 0.02
CA PHE A 59 0.67 -6.28 1.17
C PHE A 59 1.71 -5.22 0.79
N TRP A 60 1.31 -3.96 0.87
CA TRP A 60 2.15 -2.81 0.55
C TRP A 60 2.11 -1.80 1.71
N PRO A 61 3.17 -1.71 2.51
CA PRO A 61 3.32 -0.70 3.56
C PRO A 61 4.16 0.47 3.04
N PRO A 62 3.56 1.55 2.52
CA PRO A 62 4.32 2.72 2.10
C PRO A 62 4.91 3.46 3.31
N ILE A 63 6.09 4.04 3.12
CA ILE A 63 6.63 5.03 4.06
C ILE A 63 6.02 6.38 3.68
N VAL A 64 5.31 7.01 4.62
CA VAL A 64 4.64 8.29 4.39
C VAL A 64 4.56 9.09 5.68
N LYS A 65 4.68 10.42 5.56
CA LYS A 65 4.49 11.35 6.66
C LYS A 65 3.14 12.03 6.49
N PHE A 66 2.20 11.70 7.36
CA PHE A 66 0.91 12.37 7.40
C PHE A 66 0.90 13.50 8.42
N ARG A 67 0.28 14.62 8.04
CA ARG A 67 -0.11 15.67 8.97
C ARG A 67 -1.60 15.86 8.90
N SER A 68 -2.28 15.78 10.03
CA SER A 68 -3.72 15.98 10.12
C SER A 68 -4.06 17.28 10.84
N THR A 69 -5.17 17.88 10.45
CA THR A 69 -5.79 18.98 11.17
C THR A 69 -6.71 18.40 12.24
N CYS A 70 -6.54 18.87 13.48
CA CYS A 70 -7.38 18.52 14.62
C CYS A 70 -7.82 19.81 15.31
N LYS A 71 -9.12 19.94 15.63
CA LYS A 71 -9.61 21.08 16.40
C LYS A 71 -9.22 20.88 17.87
N ILE A 72 -8.34 21.75 18.36
CA ILE A 72 -7.95 21.74 19.77
C ILE A 72 -9.05 22.44 20.57
N ASP A 73 -9.56 21.76 21.58
CA ASP A 73 -10.44 22.36 22.59
C ASP A 73 -9.61 22.66 23.84
N ILE A 74 -9.63 23.93 24.26
CA ILE A 74 -8.91 24.43 25.44
C ILE A 74 -9.87 24.75 26.58
N THR A 75 -11.12 24.28 26.52
CA THR A 75 -12.02 24.38 27.67
C THR A 75 -11.57 23.42 28.77
N TRP A 76 -11.23 24.03 29.92
CA TRP A 76 -10.82 23.52 31.25
C TRP A 76 -9.34 23.17 31.44
#